data_AF-D9PKT2-F1
#
_entry.id   AF-D9PKT2-F1
#
_cell.length_a   1.000
_cell.length_b   1.000
_cell.length_c   1.000
_cell.angle_alpha   90.00
_cell.angle_beta   90.00
_cell.angle_gamma   90.00
#
_symmetry.space_group_name_H-M   'P 1'
#
loop_
_entity.id
_entity.type
_entity.pdbx_description
1 polymer ?
#
loop_
_entity_poly.entity_id
_entity_poly.type
_entity_poly.pdbx_seq_one_letter_code
_entity_poly.pdbx_strand_id
1 'polypeptide(L)' 'APAVVRARAWSRVMLLGGAPLDGSRHIWWNFVSSSAERIERAKVDWREGRFADVPGDDERIPLPED' A
#
# COMPACT_ATOMS: atom_id res chain seq x y z
N ALA A 1 -12.50 -23.95 -11.93
CA ALA A 1 -11.31 -24.73 -12.38
C ALA A 1 -10.12 -24.33 -11.51
N PRO A 2 -9.18 -25.25 -11.19
CA PRO A 2 -7.96 -24.85 -10.48
C PRO A 2 -7.14 -23.88 -11.34
N ALA A 3 -6.47 -22.92 -10.70
CA ALA A 3 -5.48 -22.10 -11.37
C ALA A 3 -4.29 -22.98 -11.76
N VAL A 4 -3.91 -22.98 -13.04
CA VAL A 4 -2.79 -23.77 -13.56
C VAL A 4 -1.68 -22.83 -14.03
N VAL A 5 -0.50 -22.97 -13.44
CA VAL A 5 0.73 -22.28 -13.85
C VAL A 5 1.70 -23.32 -14.42
N ARG A 6 2.24 -23.07 -15.61
CA ARG A 6 3.21 -23.95 -16.28
C ARG A 6 4.40 -23.13 -16.76
N ALA A 7 5.57 -23.36 -16.16
CA ALA A 7 6.83 -22.82 -16.67
C ALA A 7 7.32 -23.63 -17.88
N ARG A 8 7.95 -22.96 -18.85
CA ARG A 8 8.52 -23.58 -20.07
C ARG A 8 10.06 -23.58 -20.10
N ALA A 9 10.66 -22.92 -19.12
CA ALA A 9 12.09 -22.80 -18.89
C ALA A 9 12.32 -22.53 -17.40
N TRP A 10 13.57 -22.36 -16.99
CA TRP A 10 13.91 -21.89 -15.63
C TRP A 10 13.17 -20.59 -15.32
N SER A 11 12.42 -20.57 -14.22
CA SER A 11 11.55 -19.45 -13.87
C SER A 11 11.43 -19.32 -12.36
N ARG A 12 11.30 -18.09 -11.87
CA ARG A 12 10.87 -17.77 -10.51
C ARG A 12 9.48 -17.13 -10.62
N VAL A 13 8.48 -17.76 -10.00
CA VAL A 13 7.06 -17.39 -10.17
C VAL A 13 6.40 -17.25 -8.80
N MET A 14 5.48 -16.29 -8.70
CA MET A 14 4.58 -16.09 -7.56
C MET A 14 3.13 -16.15 -8.06
N LEU A 15 2.30 -16.96 -7.41
CA LEU A 15 0.86 -16.99 -7.62
C LEU A 15 0.19 -16.50 -6.33
N LEU A 16 -0.54 -15.38 -6.41
CA LEU A 16 -1.28 -14.80 -5.29
C LEU A 16 -2.74 -14.66 -5.68
N GLY A 17 -3.64 -15.05 -4.78
CA GLY A 17 -5.08 -14.92 -4.96
C GLY A 17 -5.78 -14.99 -3.61
N GLY A 18 -7.04 -14.56 -3.59
CA GLY A 18 -7.88 -14.52 -2.39
C GLY A 18 -9.32 -14.15 -2.74
N ALA A 19 -10.20 -14.18 -1.75
CA ALA A 19 -11.55 -13.66 -1.91
C ALA A 19 -11.49 -12.14 -2.24
N PRO A 20 -12.48 -11.60 -2.97
CA PRO A 20 -12.60 -10.16 -3.14
C PRO A 20 -12.65 -9.45 -1.79
N LEU A 21 -12.10 -8.24 -1.72
CA LEU A 21 -12.29 -7.38 -0.55
C LEU A 21 -13.74 -6.92 -0.47
N ASP A 22 -14.22 -6.61 0.75
CA ASP A 22 -15.60 -6.20 1.04
C ASP A 22 -16.03 -4.86 0.38
N GLY A 23 -15.17 -4.23 -0.42
CA GLY A 23 -15.49 -2.98 -1.13
C GLY A 23 -14.28 -2.33 -1.78
N SER A 24 -14.52 -1.15 -2.37
CA SER A 24 -13.47 -0.34 -2.97
C SER A 24 -12.39 0.04 -1.94
N ARG A 25 -11.18 0.27 -2.45
CA ARG A 25 -10.07 0.83 -1.69
C ARG A 25 -9.52 2.01 -2.47
N HIS A 26 -9.34 3.11 -1.77
CA HIS A 26 -8.54 4.24 -2.21
C HIS A 26 -7.09 3.92 -1.89
N ILE A 27 -6.23 4.04 -2.89
CA ILE A 27 -4.78 3.89 -2.76
C ILE A 27 -4.16 5.19 -3.24
N TRP A 28 -3.40 5.84 -2.36
CA TRP A 28 -2.64 7.04 -2.70
C TRP A 28 -1.32 6.97 -1.93
N TRP A 29 -0.20 7.01 -2.65
CA TRP A 29 1.13 6.80 -2.07
C TRP A 29 1.14 5.54 -1.16
N ASN A 30 1.64 5.65 0.06
CA ASN A 30 1.69 4.57 1.05
C ASN A 30 0.40 4.42 1.87
N PHE A 31 -0.70 5.12 1.52
CA PHE A 31 -1.96 5.06 2.23
C PHE A 31 -3.02 4.27 1.46
N VAL A 32 -3.61 3.29 2.16
CA VAL A 32 -4.71 2.45 1.66
C VAL A 32 -5.87 2.49 2.65
N SER A 33 -7.06 2.83 2.16
CA SER A 33 -8.25 2.96 3.01
C SER A 33 -9.53 2.74 2.20
N SER A 34 -10.62 2.34 2.86
CA SER A 34 -11.97 2.36 2.27
C SER A 34 -12.64 3.75 2.30
N SER A 35 -12.06 4.72 3.03
CA SER A 35 -12.51 6.11 3.10
C SER A 35 -11.43 7.05 2.55
N ALA A 36 -11.82 7.90 1.61
CA ALA A 36 -10.96 8.94 1.06
C ALA A 36 -10.62 10.02 2.11
N GLU A 37 -11.56 10.38 2.99
CA GLU A 37 -11.35 11.36 4.06
C GLU A 37 -10.28 10.89 5.06
N ARG A 38 -10.19 9.58 5.30
CA ARG A 38 -9.11 9.00 6.11
C ARG A 38 -7.74 9.15 5.45
N ILE A 39 -7.67 9.09 4.12
CA ILE A 39 -6.42 9.36 3.39
C ILE A 39 -6.05 10.83 3.49
N GLU A 40 -7.00 11.75 3.30
CA GLU A 40 -6.73 13.18 3.45
C GLU A 40 -6.24 13.54 4.86
N ARG A 41 -6.84 12.95 5.90
CA ARG A 41 -6.33 13.09 7.27
C ARG A 41 -4.92 12.52 7.42
N ALA A 42 -4.65 11.32 6.86
CA ALA A 42 -3.32 10.71 6.91
C ALA A 42 -2.26 11.57 6.19
N LYS A 43 -2.62 12.28 5.12
CA LYS A 43 -1.73 13.27 4.48
C LYS A 43 -1.36 14.40 5.43
N VAL A 44 -2.33 14.96 6.15
CA VAL A 44 -2.07 16.00 7.16
C VAL A 44 -1.23 15.45 8.30
N ASP A 45 -1.59 14.28 8.84
CA ASP A 45 -0.83 13.59 9.89
C ASP A 45 0.62 13.38 9.47
N TRP A 46 0.85 12.98 8.22
CA TRP A 46 2.18 12.78 7.66
C TRP A 46 2.92 14.07 7.37
N ARG A 47 2.27 15.21 7.11
CA ARG A 47 2.96 16.51 7.00
C ARG A 47 3.31 17.06 8.38
N GLU A 48 2.41 16.90 9.35
CA GLU A 48 2.57 17.44 10.71
C GLU A 48 3.42 16.56 11.64
N GLY A 49 3.73 15.33 11.24
CA GLY A 49 4.61 14.44 12.02
C GLY A 49 3.87 13.75 13.15
N ARG A 50 2.59 13.42 12.94
CA ARG A 50 1.74 12.74 13.93
C ARG A 50 1.89 11.23 13.93
N PHE A 51 2.60 10.65 12.96
CA PHE A 51 3.03 9.26 13.00
C PHE A 51 4.24 9.12 13.92
N ALA A 52 4.40 7.96 14.55
CA ALA A 52 5.54 7.69 15.41
C ALA A 52 6.85 7.69 14.61
N ASP A 53 7.91 8.19 15.23
CA ASP A 53 9.25 8.15 14.65
C ASP A 53 9.79 6.71 14.58
N VAL A 54 10.68 6.48 13.62
CA VAL A 54 11.39 5.21 13.47
C VAL A 54 12.67 5.29 14.32
N PRO A 55 12.86 4.41 15.33
CA PRO A 55 14.06 4.48 16.17
C PRO A 55 15.35 4.30 15.35
N GLY A 56 16.24 5.28 15.42
CA GLY A 56 17.54 5.24 14.73
C GLY A 56 17.51 5.73 13.28
N ASP A 57 16.40 6.29 12.82
CA ASP A 57 16.24 6.89 11.50
C ASP A 57 15.49 8.22 11.62
N ASP A 58 16.15 9.31 11.25
CA ASP A 58 15.58 10.66 11.23
C ASP A 58 15.14 11.11 9.82
N GLU A 59 15.31 10.24 8.81
CA GLU A 59 14.92 10.54 7.45
C GLU A 59 13.39 10.54 7.32
N ARG A 60 12.87 11.56 6.62
CA ARG A 60 11.45 11.69 6.35
C ARG A 60 11.18 12.02 4.90
N ILE A 61 10.56 11.07 4.21
CA ILE A 61 10.17 11.22 2.81
C ILE A 61 8.95 12.15 2.74
N PRO A 62 9.03 13.30 2.05
CA PRO A 62 7.89 14.20 1.90
C PRO A 62 6.81 13.54 1.04
N LEU A 63 5.57 13.99 1.20
CA LEU A 63 4.52 13.63 0.27
C LEU A 63 4.87 14.17 -1.13
N PRO A 64 4.51 13.46 -2.21
CA PRO A 64 4.61 14.02 -3.56
C PRO A 64 3.76 15.29 -3.68
N GLU A 65 4.24 16.24 -4.47
CA GLU A 65 3.44 17.34 -5.00
C GLU A 65 2.58 16.75 -6.14
N ASP A 66 1.28 17.05 -6.15
CA ASP A 66 0.34 16.52 -7.16
C ASP A 66 0.65 17.06 -8.57
#